data_AF-A0A238KI18-F1
#
_entry.id   AF-A0A238KI18-F1
#
_cell.length_a   1.000
_cell.length_b   1.000
_cell.length_c   1.000
_cell.angle_alpha   90.00
_cell.angle_beta   90.00
_cell.angle_gamma   90.00
#
_symmetry.space_group_name_H-M   'P 1'
#
loop_
_entity.id
_entity.type
_entity.pdbx_description
1 polymer ?
#
loop_
_entity_poly.entity_id
_entity_poly.type
_entity_poly.pdbx_seq_one_letter_code
_entity_poly.pdbx_strand_id
1 'polypeptide(L)' 'MGYVSTTTDYVDLDGDYGTVEGVEVACTKCGHSEESFGIDEPSLKRCANLLRDNCPRGESNYYDVNP' A
#
# COMPACT_ATOMS: atom_id res chain seq x y z
N MET A 1 -1.44 18.78 5.74
CA MET A 1 -1.84 17.37 5.54
C MET A 1 -2.93 17.35 4.48
N GLY A 2 -2.71 16.66 3.36
CA GLY A 2 -3.74 16.44 2.33
C GLY A 2 -4.10 14.96 2.23
N TYR A 3 -5.24 14.67 1.59
CA TYR A 3 -5.60 13.31 1.19
C TYR A 3 -4.96 12.98 -0.16
N VAL A 4 -4.44 11.76 -0.29
CA VAL A 4 -3.87 11.22 -1.52
C VAL A 4 -4.58 9.91 -1.84
N SER A 5 -5.18 9.85 -3.02
CA SER A 5 -5.77 8.64 -3.55
C SER A 5 -4.69 7.61 -3.87
N THR A 6 -5.03 6.35 -3.68
CA THR A 6 -4.18 5.21 -4.04
C THR A 6 -4.87 4.31 -5.06
N THR A 7 -4.10 3.47 -5.73
CA THR A 7 -4.63 2.28 -6.42
C THR A 7 -4.30 1.06 -5.59
N THR A 8 -5.19 0.08 -5.59
CA THR A 8 -5.07 -1.18 -4.87
C THR A 8 -5.09 -2.32 -5.88
N ASP A 9 -4.09 -3.19 -5.83
CA ASP A 9 -3.99 -4.39 -6.63
C ASP A 9 -3.85 -5.61 -5.70
N TYR A 10 -4.53 -6.71 -6.03
CA TYR A 10 -4.43 -7.98 -5.33
C TYR A 10 -3.39 -8.85 -6.02
N VAL A 11 -2.37 -9.26 -5.26
CA VAL A 11 -1.15 -9.88 -5.80
C VAL A 11 -0.78 -11.13 -5.03
N ASP A 12 -0.04 -12.03 -5.69
CA ASP A 12 0.61 -13.18 -5.04
C ASP A 12 2.04 -12.79 -4.63
N LEU A 13 2.29 -12.72 -3.32
CA LEU A 13 3.59 -12.38 -2.76
C LEU A 13 4.40 -13.65 -2.46
N ASP A 14 5.72 -13.58 -2.61
CA ASP A 14 6.61 -14.69 -2.24
C ASP A 14 6.76 -14.75 -0.71
N GLY A 15 6.25 -15.83 -0.11
CA GLY A 15 6.37 -16.10 1.32
C GLY A 15 7.32 -17.27 1.60
N ASP A 16 7.72 -17.41 2.87
CA ASP A 16 8.73 -18.40 3.31
C ASP A 16 8.42 -19.86 2.93
N TYR A 17 7.15 -20.19 2.69
CA TYR A 17 6.68 -21.54 2.37
C TYR A 17 5.92 -21.63 1.03
N GLY A 18 6.01 -20.60 0.18
CA GLY A 18 5.30 -20.50 -1.10
C GLY A 18 4.57 -19.15 -1.25
N THR A 19 3.78 -19.03 -2.31
CA THR A 19 3.04 -17.80 -2.59
C THR A 19 1.91 -17.57 -1.58
N VAL A 20 1.75 -16.33 -1.13
CA VAL A 20 0.73 -15.88 -0.19
C VAL A 20 -0.01 -14.70 -0.80
N GLU A 21 -1.34 -14.72 -0.74
CA GLU A 21 -2.16 -13.60 -1.20
C GLU A 21 -1.84 -12.33 -0.41
N GLY A 22 -1.75 -11.21 -1.13
CA GLY A 22 -1.43 -9.91 -0.58
C GLY A 22 -2.04 -8.79 -1.40
N VAL A 23 -1.70 -7.58 -0.97
CA VAL A 23 -2.10 -6.34 -1.63
C VAL A 23 -0.87 -5.50 -1.94
N GLU A 24 -0.88 -4.87 -3.11
CA GLU A 24 0.01 -3.79 -3.48
C GLU A 24 -0.81 -2.50 -3.53
N VAL A 25 -0.38 -1.47 -2.80
CA VAL A 25 -1.03 -0.16 -2.81
C VAL A 25 -0.06 0.87 -3.36
N ALA A 26 -0.45 1.57 -4.43
CA ALA A 26 0.39 2.56 -5.09
C ALA A 26 -0.15 3.99 -4.95
N CYS A 27 0.75 4.93 -4.65
CA CYS A 27 0.45 6.35 -4.60
C CYS A 27 0.22 6.90 -6.01
N THR A 28 -0.98 7.43 -6.29
CA THR A 28 -1.32 8.04 -7.59
C THR A 28 -0.50 9.27 -7.97
N LYS A 29 0.19 9.88 -7.00
CA LYS A 29 0.98 11.09 -7.20
C LYS A 29 2.43 10.82 -7.56
N CYS A 30 3.10 9.95 -6.81
CA CYS A 30 4.54 9.69 -6.95
C CYS A 30 4.86 8.32 -7.57
N GLY A 31 3.88 7.41 -7.65
CA GLY A 31 4.05 6.07 -8.21
C GLY A 31 4.75 5.07 -7.29
N HIS A 32 5.13 5.48 -6.06
CA HIS A 32 5.68 4.55 -5.07
C HIS A 32 4.59 3.59 -4.59
N SER A 33 4.91 2.31 -4.46
CA SER A 33 4.02 1.26 -3.98
C SER A 33 4.56 0.60 -2.71
N GLU A 34 3.64 0.04 -1.93
CA GLU A 34 3.93 -0.73 -0.73
C GLU A 34 3.08 -2.00 -0.72
N GLU A 35 3.68 -3.10 -0.29
CA GLU A 35 3.07 -4.42 -0.29
C GLU A 35 2.83 -4.95 1.12
N SER A 36 1.76 -5.71 1.28
CA SER A 36 1.45 -6.40 2.52
C SER A 36 0.80 -7.75 2.26
N PHE A 37 1.22 -8.76 3.02
CA PHE A 37 0.48 -10.02 3.10
C PHE A 37 -0.94 -9.79 3.63
N GLY A 38 -1.88 -10.60 3.13
CA GLY A 38 -3.31 -10.50 3.40
C GLY A 38 -4.04 -9.53 2.48
N ILE A 39 -5.33 -9.80 2.28
CA ILE A 39 -6.20 -9.11 1.30
C ILE A 39 -7.29 -8.24 1.96
N ASP A 40 -7.23 -8.12 3.28
CA ASP A 40 -8.25 -7.44 4.08
C ASP A 40 -7.88 -5.96 4.33
N GLU A 41 -8.85 -5.20 4.83
CA GLU A 41 -8.68 -3.78 5.20
C GLU A 41 -7.44 -3.49 6.09
N PRO A 42 -7.03 -4.34 7.05
CA PRO A 42 -5.80 -4.14 7.80
C PRO A 42 -4.54 -4.14 6.94
N SER A 43 -4.49 -4.98 5.90
CA SER A 43 -3.35 -5.06 4.98
C SER A 43 -3.26 -3.79 4.14
N LEU A 44 -4.39 -3.28 3.65
CA LEU A 44 -4.48 -1.99 2.96
C LEU A 44 -4.02 -0.82 3.86
N LYS A 45 -4.49 -0.78 5.11
CA LYS A 45 -4.08 0.25 6.09
C LYS A 45 -2.59 0.18 6.41
N ARG A 46 -1.99 -1.01 6.42
CA ARG A 46 -0.54 -1.17 6.59
C ARG A 46 0.20 -0.52 5.43
N CYS A 47 -0.19 -0.80 4.18
CA CYS A 47 0.44 -0.16 3.01
C CYS A 47 0.26 1.37 3.02
N ALA A 48 -0.92 1.88 3.41
CA ALA A 48 -1.16 3.32 3.56
C ALA A 48 -0.22 3.99 4.58
N ASN A 49 0.05 3.31 5.70
CA ASN A 49 1.00 3.81 6.70
C ASN A 49 2.44 3.77 6.18
N LEU A 50 2.86 2.68 5.53
CA LEU A 50 4.19 2.57 4.92
C LEU A 50 4.40 3.65 3.86
N LEU A 51 3.40 3.91 3.01
CA LEU A 51 3.45 4.98 2.01
C LEU A 51 3.65 6.36 2.63
N ARG A 52 3.15 6.59 3.84
CA ARG A 52 3.37 7.85 4.56
C ARG A 52 4.82 8.02 5.00
N ASP A 53 5.48 6.93 5.38
CA ASP A 53 6.87 6.96 5.83
C ASP A 53 7.86 6.92 4.66
N ASN A 54 7.52 6.20 3.59
CA ASN A 54 8.42 5.90 2.48
C ASN A 54 8.17 6.73 1.22
N CYS A 55 7.16 7.62 1.20
CA CYS A 55 6.88 8.43 0.02
C CYS A 55 8.12 9.24 -0.41
N PRO A 56 8.62 9.06 -1.65
CA PRO A 56 9.82 9.75 -2.13
C PRO A 56 9.72 11.28 -2.16
N ARG A 57 8.49 11.81 -2.13
CA ARG A 57 8.23 13.26 -2.05
C ARG A 57 8.33 13.82 -0.63
N GLY A 58 8.54 12.96 0.38
CA GLY A 58 8.60 13.36 1.79
C GLY A 58 7.28 13.93 2.30
N GLU A 59 6.16 13.61 1.65
CA GLU A 59 4.87 14.17 2.01
C GLU A 59 4.23 13.37 3.15
N SER A 60 4.00 14.02 4.29
CA SER A 60 3.17 13.48 5.38
C SER A 60 1.69 13.56 5.03
N ASN A 61 1.25 12.78 4.04
CA ASN A 61 -0.15 12.75 3.56
C ASN A 61 -0.97 11.64 4.24
N TYR A 62 -2.29 11.79 4.22
CA TYR A 62 -3.22 10.70 4.52
C TYR A 62 -3.53 9.97 3.21
N TYR A 63 -3.20 8.68 3.15
CA TYR A 63 -3.49 7.85 1.99
C TYR A 63 -4.88 7.24 2.15
N ASP A 64 -5.76 7.52 1.19
CA ASP A 64 -7.08 6.92 1.11
C ASP A 64 -6.98 5.61 0.34
N VAL A 65 -7.20 4.50 1.06
CA VAL A 65 -7.14 3.13 0.53
C VAL A 65 -8.53 2.55 0.49
N ASN A 66 -8.95 2.14 -0.70
CA ASN A 66 -10.22 1.46 -0.92
C ASN A 66 -9.93 0.06 -1.45
N PRO A 67 -10.61 -0.98 -0.91
CA PRO A 67 -10.56 -2.34 -1.46
C PRO A 67 -11.25 -2.44 -2.83
#